data_AF-A0A7J9F0T4-F1
#
_entry.id   AF-A0A7J9F0T4-F1
#
_cell.length_a   1.000
_cell.length_b   1.000
_cell.length_c   1.000
_cell.angle_alpha   90.00
_cell.angle_beta   90.00
_cell.angle_gamma   90.00
#
_symmetry.space_group_name_H-M   'P 1'
#
loop_
_entity.id
_entity.type
_entity.pdbx_description
1 polymer ?
#
loop_
_entity_poly.entity_id
_entity_poly.type
_entity_poly.pdbx_seq_one_letter_code
_entity_poly.pdbx_strand_id
1 'polypeptide(L)'
;MVQLGNVGLACNAYGGRMDEIDDKETPFPHRKGNLYKIQYSVNWNEPGNETEMNRTSQAKALHEFMTQFVSKNPRRAYLNYRDIDIGVAENWSYEDGKVYGESYFAGNYERLVDVKTAVDPNNFFRNEQSIPPRTK
;
A
#
# COMPACT_ATOMS: atom_id res chain seq x y z
N MET A 1 -23.72 7.86 -10.06
CA MET A 1 -23.68 8.11 -8.59
C MET A 1 -23.29 6.79 -7.96
N VAL A 2 -22.11 6.68 -7.34
CA VAL A 2 -21.66 5.42 -6.72
C VAL A 2 -22.47 5.22 -5.45
N GLN A 3 -23.26 4.14 -5.37
CA GLN A 3 -23.96 3.79 -4.14
C GLN A 3 -22.95 3.09 -3.22
N LEU A 4 -22.55 3.75 -2.13
CA LEU A 4 -21.43 3.34 -1.26
C LEU A 4 -21.64 2.04 -0.48
N GLY A 5 -22.82 1.41 -0.59
CA GLY A 5 -23.13 0.16 0.09
C GLY A 5 -22.76 0.19 1.57
N ASN A 6 -22.01 -0.81 2.03
CA ASN A 6 -21.57 -0.94 3.42
C ASN A 6 -20.11 -0.50 3.63
N VAL A 7 -19.51 0.27 2.72
CA VAL A 7 -18.10 0.67 2.84
C VAL A 7 -17.98 1.83 3.83
N GLY A 8 -17.22 1.61 4.90
CA GLY A 8 -16.83 2.62 5.87
C GLY A 8 -15.62 3.42 5.38
N LEU A 9 -15.60 4.71 5.74
CA LEU A 9 -14.49 5.62 5.46
C LEU A 9 -13.93 6.15 6.78
N ALA A 10 -12.63 5.98 6.99
CA ALA A 10 -11.94 6.52 8.16
C ALA A 10 -10.78 7.45 7.73
N CYS A 11 -10.87 8.72 8.12
CA CYS A 11 -9.84 9.73 7.85
C CYS A 11 -9.02 9.98 9.12
N ASN A 12 -7.70 9.82 9.03
CA ASN A 12 -6.77 10.08 10.11
C ASN A 12 -5.84 11.23 9.72
N ALA A 13 -5.94 12.36 10.42
CA ALA A 13 -5.15 13.56 10.12
C ALA A 13 -3.65 13.31 10.27
N TYR A 14 -2.89 13.83 9.31
CA TYR A 14 -1.43 13.88 9.31
C TYR A 14 -1.01 15.35 9.45
N GLY A 15 0.14 15.59 10.08
CA GLY A 15 0.59 16.91 10.51
C GLY A 15 1.30 16.82 11.86
N GLY A 16 1.54 17.96 12.51
CA GLY A 16 2.20 18.03 13.81
C GLY A 16 3.52 17.25 13.80
N ARG A 17 3.67 16.27 14.72
CA ARG A 17 4.90 15.46 14.78
C ARG A 17 5.21 14.69 13.49
N MET A 18 4.22 14.37 12.66
CA MET A 18 4.46 13.69 11.37
C MET A 18 5.13 14.58 10.33
N ASP A 19 4.99 15.92 10.43
CA ASP A 19 5.62 16.88 9.52
C ASP A 19 7.06 17.21 9.90
N GLU A 20 7.42 16.95 11.16
CA GLU A 20 8.76 17.22 11.70
C GLU A 20 9.76 16.11 11.38
N ILE A 21 9.28 14.89 11.12
CA ILE A 21 10.10 13.71 10.83
C ILE A 21 10.44 13.69 9.34
N ASP A 22 11.73 13.54 9.02
CA ASP A 22 12.19 13.46 7.63
C ASP A 22 11.62 12.20 6.94
N ASP A 23 11.29 12.31 5.65
CA ASP A 23 10.66 11.20 4.90
C ASP A 23 11.60 10.01 4.70
N LYS A 24 12.91 10.16 4.95
CA LYS A 24 13.93 9.10 4.87
C LYS A 24 14.41 8.62 6.24
N GLU A 25 13.90 9.20 7.34
CA GLU A 25 14.33 8.84 8.70
C GLU A 25 13.98 7.38 9.02
N THR A 26 12.84 6.91 8.53
CA THR A 26 12.41 5.51 8.60
C THR A 26 11.88 5.05 7.24
N PRO A 27 11.62 3.73 7.04
CA PRO A 27 11.05 3.26 5.78
C PRO A 27 9.70 3.90 5.41
N PHE A 28 8.93 4.37 6.39
CA PHE A 28 7.61 4.97 6.18
C PHE A 28 7.74 6.44 5.70
N PRO A 29 7.39 6.74 4.44
CA PRO A 29 7.75 8.00 3.80
C PRO A 29 6.65 9.06 3.87
N HIS A 30 5.41 8.70 4.24
CA HIS A 30 4.26 9.60 4.13
C HIS A 30 4.24 10.58 5.31
N ARG A 31 5.13 11.59 5.24
CA ARG A 31 5.36 12.63 6.24
C ARG A 31 4.77 13.97 5.78
N LYS A 32 5.52 15.05 5.94
CA LYS A 32 5.17 16.41 5.52
C LYS A 32 4.57 16.46 4.11
N GLY A 33 3.47 17.20 3.98
CA GLY A 33 2.73 17.36 2.71
C GLY A 33 1.55 16.41 2.54
N ASN A 34 1.34 15.45 3.45
CA ASN A 34 0.14 14.62 3.50
C ASN A 34 -0.85 15.20 4.52
N LEU A 35 -2.07 15.53 4.10
CA LEU A 35 -3.09 16.10 5.00
C LEU A 35 -3.71 15.06 5.94
N TYR A 36 -3.99 13.87 5.40
CA TYR A 36 -4.55 12.75 6.13
C TYR A 36 -4.35 11.45 5.36
N LYS A 37 -4.44 10.32 6.06
CA LYS A 37 -4.62 9.00 5.46
C LYS A 37 -6.10 8.64 5.51
N ILE A 38 -6.63 8.11 4.41
CA ILE A 38 -8.00 7.59 4.33
C ILE A 38 -7.99 6.07 4.14
N GLN A 39 -8.82 5.37 4.90
CA GLN A 39 -9.05 3.92 4.76
C GLN A 39 -10.49 3.67 4.29
N TYR A 40 -10.64 2.76 3.33
CA TYR A 40 -11.91 2.18 2.93
C TYR A 40 -11.99 0.77 3.49
N SER A 41 -12.99 0.46 4.30
CA SER A 41 -13.14 -0.87 4.89
C SER A 41 -14.57 -1.35 4.78
N VAL A 42 -14.73 -2.66 4.64
CA VAL A 42 -16.03 -3.31 4.61
C VAL A 42 -15.93 -4.56 5.46
N ASN A 43 -16.91 -4.76 6.34
CA ASN A 43 -17.03 -5.92 7.20
C ASN A 43 -18.42 -6.53 6.97
N TRP A 44 -18.52 -7.85 7.11
CA TRP A 44 -19.78 -8.56 6.96
C TRP A 44 -19.76 -9.83 7.82
N ASN A 45 -20.96 -10.29 8.21
CA ASN A 45 -21.12 -11.53 8.99
C ASN A 45 -21.71 -12.66 8.12
N GLU A 46 -22.37 -12.30 7.02
CA GLU A 46 -23.04 -13.23 6.14
C GLU A 46 -22.02 -14.04 5.34
N PRO A 47 -21.97 -15.38 5.48
CA PRO A 47 -21.03 -16.20 4.74
C PRO A 47 -21.41 -16.29 3.26
N GLY A 48 -20.44 -16.71 2.43
CA GLY A 48 -20.66 -17.10 1.03
C GLY A 48 -19.94 -16.20 0.03
N ASN A 49 -19.49 -16.83 -1.06
CA ASN A 49 -18.67 -16.18 -2.08
C ASN A 49 -19.38 -15.00 -2.75
N GLU A 50 -20.71 -15.06 -2.92
CA GLU A 50 -21.48 -13.95 -3.49
C GLU A 50 -21.44 -12.71 -2.60
N THR A 51 -21.60 -12.88 -1.29
CA THR A 51 -21.45 -11.79 -0.33
C THR A 51 -20.05 -11.20 -0.39
N GLU A 52 -19.02 -12.04 -0.32
CA GLU A 52 -17.62 -11.60 -0.41
C GLU A 52 -17.35 -10.80 -1.69
N MET A 53 -17.74 -11.34 -2.85
CA MET A 53 -17.57 -10.68 -4.15
C MET A 53 -18.30 -9.33 -4.19
N ASN A 54 -19.53 -9.26 -3.69
CA ASN A 54 -20.29 -8.01 -3.64
C ASN A 54 -19.61 -6.97 -2.73
N ARG A 55 -19.22 -7.35 -1.51
CA ARG A 55 -18.59 -6.45 -0.53
C ARG A 55 -17.25 -5.92 -1.02
N THR A 56 -16.39 -6.80 -1.53
CA THR A 56 -15.09 -6.40 -2.08
C THR A 56 -15.25 -5.53 -3.32
N SER A 57 -16.20 -5.83 -4.21
CA SER A 57 -16.51 -4.98 -5.38
C SER A 57 -16.94 -3.56 -5.00
N GLN A 58 -17.74 -3.41 -3.93
CA GLN A 58 -18.12 -2.08 -3.43
C GLN A 58 -16.90 -1.27 -2.95
N ALA A 59 -16.00 -1.90 -2.20
CA ALA A 59 -14.77 -1.25 -1.74
C ALA A 59 -13.85 -0.87 -2.90
N LYS A 60 -13.70 -1.75 -3.91
CA LYS A 60 -12.93 -1.50 -5.13
C LYS A 60 -13.51 -0.34 -5.95
N ALA A 61 -14.83 -0.31 -6.13
CA ALA A 61 -15.51 0.78 -6.84
C ALA A 61 -15.30 2.15 -6.17
N LEU A 62 -15.34 2.19 -4.83
CA LEU A 62 -15.03 3.42 -4.09
C LEU A 62 -13.55 3.80 -4.23
N HIS A 63 -12.64 2.83 -4.10
CA HIS A 63 -11.21 3.05 -4.28
C HIS A 63 -10.89 3.62 -5.67
N GLU A 64 -11.52 3.10 -6.72
CA GLU A 64 -11.39 3.57 -8.11
C GLU A 64 -11.96 4.99 -8.27
N PHE A 65 -13.16 5.24 -7.76
CA PHE A 65 -13.77 6.59 -7.77
C PHE A 65 -12.84 7.65 -7.15
N MET A 66 -12.13 7.29 -6.08
CA MET A 66 -11.26 8.20 -5.35
C MET A 66 -9.92 8.51 -6.06
N THR A 67 -9.59 7.82 -7.15
CA THR A 67 -8.29 7.93 -7.85
C THR A 67 -7.89 9.37 -8.18
N GLN A 68 -8.85 10.21 -8.59
CA GLN A 68 -8.57 11.59 -9.01
C GLN A 68 -8.35 12.56 -7.83
N PHE A 69 -8.71 12.17 -6.61
CA PHE A 69 -8.71 13.04 -5.42
C PHE A 69 -7.58 12.73 -4.43
N VAL A 70 -6.88 11.61 -4.63
CA VAL A 70 -5.81 11.15 -3.73
C VAL A 70 -4.44 11.31 -4.38
N SER A 71 -3.38 10.96 -3.64
CA SER A 71 -2.02 10.95 -4.16
C SER A 71 -1.89 10.16 -5.47
N LYS A 72 -0.98 10.60 -6.35
CA LYS A 72 -0.73 10.02 -7.68
C LYS A 72 0.76 10.03 -7.99
N ASN A 73 1.18 9.12 -8.87
CA ASN A 73 2.56 8.97 -9.38
C ASN A 73 3.65 8.72 -8.31
N PRO A 74 3.62 7.57 -7.61
CA PRO A 74 2.56 6.55 -7.59
C PRO A 74 1.43 6.91 -6.61
N ARG A 75 0.32 6.19 -6.69
CA ARG A 75 -0.74 6.25 -5.68
C ARG A 75 -0.20 5.65 -4.37
N ARG A 76 -0.14 6.43 -3.29
CA ARG A 76 0.44 5.99 -2.02
C ARG A 76 -0.43 4.98 -1.30
N ALA A 77 0.21 4.04 -0.62
CA ALA A 77 -0.40 3.00 0.19
C ALA A 77 0.32 2.88 1.54
N TYR A 78 -0.32 2.25 2.53
CA TYR A 78 0.26 2.04 3.86
C TYR A 78 0.46 0.56 4.13
N LEU A 79 1.71 0.12 4.33
CA LEU A 79 2.08 -1.30 4.44
C LEU A 79 1.26 -2.09 5.47
N ASN A 80 0.94 -1.49 6.60
CA ASN A 80 0.19 -2.18 7.66
C ASN A 80 -1.30 -2.39 7.32
N TYR A 81 -1.80 -1.75 6.27
CA TYR A 81 -3.07 -2.06 5.62
C TYR A 81 -2.76 -2.73 4.28
N ARG A 82 -2.27 -3.97 4.37
CA ARG A 82 -1.77 -4.71 3.22
C ARG A 82 -2.87 -4.88 2.18
N ASP A 83 -2.54 -4.53 0.95
CA ASP A 83 -3.43 -4.62 -0.20
C ASP A 83 -2.71 -5.38 -1.31
N ILE A 84 -3.21 -6.56 -1.69
CA ILE A 84 -2.64 -7.36 -2.79
C ILE A 84 -3.08 -6.84 -4.16
N ASP A 85 -4.14 -6.02 -4.23
CA ASP A 85 -4.66 -5.48 -5.49
C ASP A 85 -3.72 -4.40 -6.09
N ILE A 86 -2.80 -3.84 -5.30
CA ILE A 86 -1.77 -2.91 -5.82
C ILE A 86 -0.55 -3.61 -6.45
N GLY A 87 -0.57 -4.95 -6.50
CA GLY A 87 0.46 -5.76 -7.15
C GLY A 87 1.11 -6.75 -6.20
N VAL A 88 1.52 -7.89 -6.76
CA VAL A 88 2.25 -8.96 -6.08
C VAL A 88 3.48 -9.33 -6.91
N ALA A 89 4.48 -9.90 -6.26
CA ALA A 89 5.66 -10.44 -6.93
C ALA A 89 5.36 -11.82 -7.51
N GLU A 90 5.64 -11.99 -8.80
CA GLU A 90 5.58 -13.30 -9.46
C GLU A 90 6.92 -14.04 -9.30
N ASN A 91 8.02 -13.31 -9.50
CA ASN A 91 9.38 -13.86 -9.49
C ASN A 91 10.28 -13.20 -8.44
N TRP A 92 9.74 -12.30 -7.63
CA TRP A 92 10.52 -11.47 -6.69
C TRP A 92 11.68 -10.75 -7.38
N SER A 93 11.42 -10.26 -8.59
CA SER A 93 12.32 -9.35 -9.30
C SER A 93 12.24 -7.95 -8.68
N TYR A 94 13.26 -7.13 -8.93
CA TYR A 94 13.22 -5.71 -8.55
C TYR A 94 12.03 -4.99 -9.20
N GLU A 95 11.75 -5.29 -10.47
CA GLU A 95 10.65 -4.70 -11.24
C GLU A 95 9.28 -5.04 -10.65
N ASP A 96 9.05 -6.31 -10.30
CA ASP A 96 7.84 -6.75 -9.62
C ASP A 96 7.65 -6.00 -8.30
N GLY A 97 8.73 -5.94 -7.51
CA GLY A 97 8.73 -5.31 -6.20
C GLY A 97 8.48 -3.81 -6.25
N LYS A 98 8.93 -3.15 -7.32
CA LYS A 98 8.81 -1.71 -7.51
C LYS A 98 7.36 -1.26 -7.61
N VAL A 99 6.49 -2.06 -8.25
CA VAL A 99 5.07 -1.75 -8.49
C VAL A 99 4.34 -1.41 -7.18
N TYR A 100 4.41 -2.30 -6.18
CA TYR A 100 3.81 -2.05 -4.86
C TYR A 100 4.77 -1.32 -3.92
N GLY A 101 6.08 -1.51 -4.08
CA GLY A 101 7.13 -0.96 -3.21
C GLY A 101 7.17 0.56 -3.21
N GLU A 102 7.08 1.22 -4.36
CA GLU A 102 7.06 2.68 -4.41
C GLU A 102 5.75 3.28 -3.86
N SER A 103 4.65 2.52 -3.93
CA SER A 103 3.37 2.90 -3.33
C SER A 103 3.48 2.93 -1.80
N TYR A 104 4.14 1.92 -1.20
CA TYR A 104 4.35 1.83 0.25
C TYR A 104 5.48 2.74 0.77
N PHE A 105 6.62 2.77 0.07
CA PHE A 105 7.89 3.30 0.59
C PHE A 105 8.44 4.49 -0.20
N ALA A 106 7.77 4.92 -1.28
CA ALA A 106 8.23 6.02 -2.11
C ALA A 106 9.71 5.88 -2.49
N GLY A 107 10.49 6.97 -2.40
CA GLY A 107 11.93 6.95 -2.69
C GLY A 107 12.76 6.07 -1.74
N ASN A 108 12.20 5.61 -0.61
CA ASN A 108 12.91 4.72 0.31
C ASN A 108 12.99 3.28 -0.20
N TYR A 109 12.21 2.92 -1.23
CA TYR A 109 12.21 1.57 -1.80
C TYR A 109 13.62 1.12 -2.23
N GLU A 110 14.39 1.97 -2.90
CA GLU A 110 15.76 1.64 -3.34
C GLU A 110 16.66 1.24 -2.17
N ARG A 111 16.66 2.06 -1.11
CA ARG A 111 17.46 1.79 0.10
C ARG A 111 17.05 0.48 0.76
N LEU A 112 15.75 0.14 0.73
CA LEU A 112 15.26 -1.13 1.28
C LEU A 112 15.74 -2.33 0.45
N VAL A 113 15.74 -2.21 -0.88
CA VAL A 113 16.28 -3.23 -1.79
C VAL A 113 17.77 -3.46 -1.51
N ASP A 114 18.54 -2.39 -1.34
CA ASP A 114 19.98 -2.50 -1.04
C ASP A 114 20.23 -3.21 0.31
N VAL A 115 19.47 -2.85 1.34
CA VAL A 115 19.54 -3.52 2.65
C VAL A 115 19.15 -4.99 2.53
N LYS A 116 18.03 -5.30 1.87
CA LYS A 116 17.56 -6.67 1.63
C LYS A 116 18.61 -7.50 0.91
N THR A 117 19.26 -6.94 -0.10
CA THR A 117 20.34 -7.58 -0.87
C THR A 117 21.52 -7.94 0.01
N ALA A 118 21.91 -7.05 0.94
CA ALA A 118 23.04 -7.28 1.83
C ALA A 118 22.74 -8.34 2.91
N VAL A 119 21.53 -8.33 3.47
CA VAL A 119 21.19 -9.13 4.66
C VAL A 119 20.51 -10.46 4.34
N ASP A 120 19.86 -10.58 3.19
CA ASP A 120 19.18 -11.79 2.73
C ASP A 120 19.31 -11.96 1.19
N PRO A 121 20.55 -12.18 0.69
CA PRO A 121 20.83 -12.27 -0.75
C PRO A 121 20.16 -13.47 -1.43
N ASN A 122 19.86 -14.53 -0.69
CA ASN A 122 19.17 -15.73 -1.20
C ASN A 122 17.64 -15.59 -1.16
N ASN A 123 17.14 -14.43 -0.74
CA ASN A 123 15.73 -14.11 -0.61
C ASN A 123 14.94 -15.16 0.21
N PHE A 124 15.50 -15.64 1.32
CA PHE A 124 14.86 -16.64 2.16
C PHE A 124 13.57 -16.10 2.80
N PHE A 125 13.63 -14.87 3.35
CA PHE A 125 12.48 -14.22 3.96
C PHE A 125 11.66 -13.47 2.91
N ARG A 126 10.69 -14.17 2.30
CA ARG A 126 9.83 -13.61 1.26
C ARG A 126 8.35 -13.93 1.44
N ASN A 127 7.52 -13.05 0.89
CA ASN A 127 6.08 -13.22 0.70
C ASN A 127 5.67 -12.51 -0.60
N GLU A 128 4.39 -12.53 -0.95
CA GLU A 128 3.85 -11.99 -2.20
C GLU A 128 4.16 -10.49 -2.41
N GLN A 129 4.53 -9.74 -1.36
CA GLN A 129 4.89 -8.32 -1.44
C GLN A 129 6.19 -7.99 -0.66
N SER A 130 7.09 -8.96 -0.49
CA SER A 130 8.36 -8.71 0.20
C SER A 130 9.34 -7.97 -0.71
N ILE A 131 10.11 -7.05 -0.13
CA ILE A 131 11.22 -6.40 -0.83
C ILE A 131 12.14 -7.47 -1.45
N PRO A 132 12.36 -7.43 -2.78
CA PRO A 132 13.27 -8.34 -3.46
C PRO A 132 14.73 -7.90 -3.26
N PRO A 133 15.71 -8.82 -3.17
CA PRO A 133 17.11 -8.45 -3.35
C PRO A 133 17.39 -8.11 -4.82
N ARG A 134 18.47 -7.37 -5.08
CA ARG A 134 18.99 -7.23 -6.44
C ARG A 134 19.49 -8.60 -6.89
N THR A 135 19.03 -9.05 -8.04
CA THR A 135 19.61 -10.20 -8.75
C THR A 135 21.10 -9.92 -8.99
N LYS A 136 21.95 -10.92 -8.78
CA LYS A 136 23.33 -10.89 -9.27
C LYS A 136 23.37 -11.11 -10.78
#